data_AF-A0A090YBD7-F1
#
_entry.id   AF-A0A090YBD7-F1
#
_cell.length_a   1.000
_cell.length_b   1.000
_cell.length_c   1.000
_cell.angle_alpha   90.00
_cell.angle_beta   90.00
_cell.angle_gamma   90.00
#
_symmetry.space_group_name_H-M   'P 1'
#
loop_
_entity.id
_entity.type
_entity.pdbx_description
1 polymer ?
#
loop_
_entity_poly.entity_id
_entity_poly.type
_entity_poly.pdbx_seq_one_letter_code
_entity_poly.pdbx_strand_id
1 'polypeptide(L)'
;MLVKDSYESGDRFYYTQDTVKTDDKAILKIYKVHTDGSMHRYKTIYLSFGEPGHLYPVWATEFTDVYTSGKYVSVFRDGSKFKYSKQFQVN
;
A
#
# COMPACT_ATOMS: atom_id res chain seq x y z
N MET A 1 6.89 -5.64 5.46
CA MET A 1 5.50 -5.14 5.43
C MET A 1 4.60 -6.33 5.19
N LEU A 2 3.61 -6.55 6.06
CA LEU A 2 2.68 -7.67 5.93
C LEU A 2 1.55 -7.26 4.99
N VAL A 3 1.28 -8.08 3.98
CA VAL A 3 0.19 -7.92 3.01
C VAL A 3 -0.41 -9.31 2.76
N LYS A 4 -1.69 -9.37 2.39
CA LYS A 4 -2.31 -10.61 1.87
C LYS A 4 -1.59 -11.09 0.60
N ASP A 5 -1.70 -12.39 0.30
CA ASP A 5 -1.23 -12.96 -0.97
C ASP A 5 -2.10 -12.56 -2.16
N SER A 6 -3.39 -12.33 -1.92
CA SER A 6 -4.34 -11.84 -2.92
C SER A 6 -5.33 -10.84 -2.33
N TYR A 7 -5.88 -9.99 -3.21
CA TYR A 7 -6.99 -9.09 -2.94
C TYR A 7 -8.03 -9.19 -4.07
N GLU A 8 -9.30 -9.02 -3.71
CA GLU A 8 -10.43 -8.91 -4.64
C GLU A 8 -11.06 -7.52 -4.58
N SER A 9 -11.98 -7.21 -5.50
CA SER A 9 -12.77 -5.98 -5.40
C SER A 9 -13.56 -5.95 -4.09
N GLY A 10 -13.51 -4.82 -3.39
CA GLY A 10 -14.06 -4.63 -2.05
C GLY A 10 -13.10 -5.02 -0.91
N ASP A 11 -11.99 -5.71 -1.18
CA ASP A 11 -10.99 -5.97 -0.14
C ASP A 11 -10.29 -4.67 0.29
N ARG A 12 -10.07 -4.54 1.59
CA ARG A 12 -9.32 -3.42 2.16
C ARG A 12 -7.84 -3.75 2.30
N PHE A 13 -6.99 -2.98 1.63
CA PHE A 13 -5.57 -2.87 1.95
C PHE A 13 -5.40 -2.03 3.21
N TYR A 14 -4.57 -2.50 4.13
CA TYR A 14 -4.31 -1.81 5.40
C TYR A 14 -2.85 -1.96 5.80
N TYR A 15 -2.20 -0.84 6.09
CA TYR A 15 -0.85 -0.79 6.65
C TYR A 15 -0.79 0.21 7.80
N THR A 16 -0.16 -0.19 8.91
CA THR A 16 0.10 0.64 10.08
C THR A 16 1.52 0.39 10.58
N GLN A 17 2.11 1.37 11.25
CA GLN A 17 3.37 1.19 11.97
C GLN A 17 3.45 2.13 13.17
N ASP A 18 4.08 1.65 14.24
CA ASP A 18 4.08 2.33 15.55
C ASP A 18 4.91 3.62 15.56
N THR A 19 5.84 3.76 14.60
CA THR A 19 6.74 4.92 14.48
C THR A 19 6.88 5.37 13.04
N VAL A 20 6.81 6.67 12.80
CA VAL A 20 7.12 7.34 11.53
C VAL A 20 8.16 8.42 11.82
N LYS A 21 9.21 8.51 11.00
CA LYS A 21 10.29 9.47 11.26
C LYS A 21 10.08 10.83 10.63
N THR A 22 9.25 10.92 9.60
CA THR A 22 9.07 12.14 8.79
C THR A 22 7.64 12.68 8.77
N ASP A 23 6.82 12.30 9.76
CA ASP A 23 5.40 12.69 9.91
C ASP A 23 4.61 12.51 8.60
N ASP A 24 3.86 13.54 8.17
CA ASP A 24 2.97 13.54 6.99
C ASP A 24 3.68 13.28 5.65
N LYS A 25 5.01 13.21 5.63
CA LYS A 25 5.79 12.91 4.42
C LYS A 25 5.91 11.42 4.14
N ALA A 26 5.44 10.57 5.06
CA ALA A 26 5.40 9.14 4.86
C ALA A 26 4.25 8.74 3.91
N ILE A 27 4.60 8.11 2.80
CA ILE A 27 3.67 7.81 1.70
C ILE A 27 3.76 6.33 1.37
N LEU A 28 2.61 5.70 1.17
CA LEU A 28 2.51 4.36 0.61
C LEU A 28 2.01 4.45 -0.83
N LYS A 29 2.61 3.66 -1.72
CA LYS A 29 2.19 3.56 -3.11
C LYS A 29 1.98 2.11 -3.49
N ILE A 30 0.97 1.85 -4.32
CA ILE A 30 0.73 0.54 -4.92
C ILE A 30 1.08 0.62 -6.41
N TYR A 31 1.85 -0.35 -6.87
CA TYR A 31 2.30 -0.48 -8.24
C TYR A 31 1.86 -1.82 -8.84
N LYS A 32 1.41 -1.81 -10.09
CA LYS A 32 1.27 -3.02 -10.88
C LYS A 32 2.63 -3.40 -11.45
N VAL A 33 2.97 -4.68 -11.37
CA VAL A 33 4.22 -5.24 -11.91
C VAL A 33 3.90 -5.91 -13.25
N HIS A 34 4.58 -5.47 -14.30
CA HIS A 34 4.46 -6.05 -15.64
C HIS A 34 5.43 -7.22 -15.82
N THR A 35 5.24 -8.00 -16.88
CA THR A 35 6.05 -9.19 -17.19
C THR A 35 7.52 -8.89 -17.44
N ASP A 36 7.84 -7.67 -17.88
CA ASP A 36 9.20 -7.16 -18.07
C ASP A 36 9.83 -6.64 -16.76
N GLY A 37 9.12 -6.73 -15.64
CA GLY A 37 9.54 -6.22 -14.34
C GLY A 37 9.33 -4.72 -14.14
N SER A 38 8.82 -3.99 -15.15
CA SER A 38 8.48 -2.59 -14.99
C SER A 38 7.30 -2.40 -14.04
N MET A 39 7.29 -1.25 -13.36
CA MET A 39 6.28 -0.93 -12.35
C MET A 39 5.47 0.29 -12.76
N HIS A 40 4.15 0.13 -12.86
CA HIS A 40 3.22 1.23 -13.09
C HIS A 40 2.53 1.63 -11.78
N ARG A 41 2.61 2.91 -11.38
CA ARG A 41 1.97 3.39 -10.14
C ARG A 41 0.45 3.45 -10.33
N TYR A 42 -0.29 2.66 -9.54
CA TYR A 42 -1.75 2.67 -9.52
C TYR A 42 -2.33 3.61 -8.47
N LYS A 43 -1.75 3.64 -7.27
CA LYS A 43 -2.29 4.42 -6.15
C LYS A 43 -1.19 5.07 -5.33
N THR A 44 -1.46 6.28 -4.87
CA THR A 44 -0.75 6.92 -3.76
C THR A 44 -1.73 6.99 -2.59
N ILE A 45 -1.29 6.53 -1.43
CA ILE A 45 -2.03 6.51 -0.18
C ILE A 45 -1.25 7.40 0.78
N TYR A 46 -1.92 8.42 1.29
CA TYR A 46 -1.37 9.34 2.25
C TYR A 46 -1.68 8.87 3.66
N LEU A 47 -0.91 9.40 4.59
CA LEU A 47 -1.12 9.19 6.00
C LEU A 47 -2.53 9.66 6.41
N SER A 48 -3.23 8.81 7.15
CA SER A 48 -4.47 9.17 7.84
C SER A 48 -4.28 8.94 9.35
N PHE A 49 -4.86 9.84 10.15
CA PHE A 49 -4.99 9.73 11.59
C PHE A 49 -6.49 9.72 11.95
N GLY A 50 -6.90 8.87 12.89
CA GLY A 50 -8.25 8.97 13.48
C GLY A 50 -9.30 7.97 12.98
N GLU A 51 -8.93 6.79 12.48
CA GLU A 51 -9.90 5.68 12.51
C GLU A 51 -10.13 5.25 13.97
N PRO A 52 -11.40 5.08 14.43
CA PRO A 52 -11.70 4.71 15.81
C PRO A 52 -10.94 3.45 16.23
N GLY A 53 -10.11 3.56 17.27
CA GLY A 53 -9.30 2.44 17.79
C GLY A 53 -7.86 2.37 17.27
N HIS A 54 -7.42 3.28 16.39
CA HIS A 54 -6.05 3.30 15.90
C HIS A 54 -5.22 4.42 16.52
N LEU A 55 -4.27 4.03 17.39
CA LEU A 55 -3.31 4.93 18.04
C LEU A 55 -2.16 5.35 17.09
N TYR A 56 -2.01 4.65 15.97
CA TYR A 56 -0.85 4.75 15.07
C TYR A 56 -1.24 5.22 13.66
N PRO A 57 -0.30 5.82 12.92
CA PRO A 57 -0.38 6.12 11.50
C PRO A 57 -0.98 5.00 10.63
N VAL A 58 -1.99 5.33 9.81
CA VAL A 58 -2.64 4.36 8.93
C VAL A 58 -2.53 4.77 7.46
N TRP A 59 -2.23 3.79 6.61
CA TRP A 59 -2.36 3.85 5.16
C TRP A 59 -3.30 2.75 4.72
N ALA A 60 -4.51 3.13 4.30
CA ALA A 60 -5.52 2.20 3.85
C ALA A 60 -6.12 2.63 2.51
N THR A 61 -6.54 1.65 1.73
CA THR A 61 -7.37 1.85 0.55
C THR A 61 -8.20 0.60 0.32
N GLU A 62 -9.35 0.75 -0.31
CA GLU A 62 -10.07 -0.37 -0.89
C GLU A 62 -9.49 -0.69 -2.27
N PHE A 63 -9.41 -1.98 -2.60
CA PHE A 63 -9.25 -2.42 -3.98
C PHE A 63 -10.61 -2.36 -4.64
N THR A 64 -10.81 -1.43 -5.56
CA THR A 64 -12.03 -1.27 -6.35
C THR A 64 -11.84 -1.84 -7.76
N ASP A 65 -12.89 -1.87 -8.58
CA ASP A 65 -12.86 -2.37 -9.96
C ASP A 65 -11.87 -1.66 -10.91
N VAL A 66 -11.33 -0.50 -10.53
CA VAL A 66 -10.27 0.19 -11.28
C VAL A 66 -8.91 -0.54 -11.23
N TYR A 67 -8.72 -1.44 -10.26
CA TYR A 67 -7.50 -2.25 -10.17
C TYR A 67 -7.65 -3.46 -11.10
N THR A 68 -6.98 -3.40 -12.25
CA THR A 68 -7.01 -4.52 -13.21
C THR A 68 -6.30 -5.75 -12.65
N SER A 69 -6.79 -6.94 -12.98
CA SER A 69 -6.19 -8.21 -12.52
C SER A 69 -4.69 -8.31 -12.82
N GLY A 70 -3.88 -8.77 -11.86
CA GLY A 70 -2.44 -8.96 -12.05
C GLY A 70 -1.60 -8.95 -10.79
N LYS A 71 -0.27 -8.91 -10.95
CA LYS A 71 0.68 -8.81 -9.84
C LYS A 71 0.91 -7.36 -9.44
N TYR A 72 0.95 -7.13 -8.14
CA TYR A 72 1.16 -5.83 -7.54
C TYR A 72 2.21 -5.89 -6.44
N VAL A 73 2.81 -4.74 -6.17
CA VAL A 73 3.70 -4.52 -5.03
C VAL A 73 3.36 -3.19 -4.39
N SER A 74 3.52 -3.12 -3.08
CA SER A 74 3.35 -1.89 -2.32
C SER A 74 4.69 -1.41 -1.78
N VAL A 75 4.92 -0.11 -1.92
CA VAL A 75 6.17 0.56 -1.57
C VAL A 75 5.85 1.65 -0.57
N PHE A 76 6.39 1.51 0.62
CA PHE A 76 6.31 2.51 1.67
C PHE A 76 7.60 3.32 1.71
N ARG A 77 7.47 4.65 1.71
CA ARG A 77 8.58 5.59 1.82
C ARG A 77 8.41 6.43 3.08
N ASP A 78 9.45 6.46 3.91
CA ASP A 78 9.58 7.35 5.06
C ASP A 78 10.93 8.08 4.96
N GLY A 79 10.89 9.35 4.56
CA GLY A 79 12.08 10.12 4.19
C GLY A 79 12.85 9.51 3.02
N SER A 80 14.09 9.07 3.27
CA SER A 80 14.95 8.37 2.30
C SER A 80 14.85 6.84 2.37
N LYS A 81 14.10 6.30 3.35
CA LYS A 81 13.98 4.85 3.55
C LYS A 81 12.80 4.31 2.78
N PHE A 82 13.03 3.18 2.12
CA PHE A 82 12.01 2.44 1.37
C PHE A 82 11.82 1.05 1.98
N LYS A 83 10.56 0.63 2.08
CA LYS A 83 10.17 -0.74 2.41
C LYS A 83 9.25 -1.26 1.31
N TYR A 84 9.48 -2.48 0.88
CA TYR A 84 8.67 -3.16 -0.12
C TYR A 84 7.87 -4.28 0.55
N SER A 85 6.66 -4.55 0.05
CA SER A 85 5.97 -5.79 0.36
C SER A 85 6.52 -6.95 -0.48
N LYS A 86 6.10 -8.17 -0.13
CA LYS A 86 6.01 -9.24 -1.14
C LYS A 86 5.06 -8.82 -2.27
N GLN A 87 5.23 -9.41 -3.45
CA GLN A 87 4.22 -9.27 -4.50
C GLN A 87 2.93 -9.97 -4.08
N PHE A 88 1.79 -9.42 -4.49
CA PHE A 88 0.47 -9.99 -4.26
C PHE A 88 -0.35 -9.95 -5.55
N GLN A 89 -1.34 -10.83 -5.63
CA GLN A 89 -2.29 -10.86 -6.73
C GLN A 89 -3.45 -9.90 -6.46
N VAL A 90 -3.92 -9.19 -7.47
CA VAL A 90 -5.28 -8.62 -7.48
C VAL A 90 -6.06 -9.40 -8.52
N ASN A 91 -7.23 -9.90 -8.16
CA ASN A 91 -8.07 -10.72 -9.03
C ASN A 91 -9.14 -9.87 -9.70
#